data_AF-A0A090R000-F1
#
_entry.id   AF-A0A090R000-F1
#
_cell.length_a   1.000
_cell.length_b   1.000
_cell.length_c   1.000
_cell.angle_alpha   90.00
_cell.angle_beta   90.00
_cell.angle_gamma   90.00
#
_symmetry.space_group_name_H-M   'P 1'
#
loop_
_entity.id
_entity.type
_entity.pdbx_description
1 polymer ?
#
loop_
_entity_poly.entity_id
_entity_poly.type
_entity_poly.pdbx_seq_one_letter_code
_entity_poly.pdbx_strand_id
1 'polypeptide(L)' 'MALLAQGLIRDVPDEFAIYKEKSFTYNGITQYNRNSLLWDKSLNVDGLKTGHTNNAGYSLVSTATEGRCV' A
#
# COMPACT_ATOMS: atom_id res chain seq x y z
N MET A 1 2.62 8.19 11.30
CA MET A 1 2.20 7.75 9.94
C MET A 1 0.82 7.11 9.90
N ALA A 2 0.37 6.36 10.92
CA ALA A 2 -0.94 5.69 10.90
C ALA A 2 -2.15 6.63 10.71
N LEU A 3 -2.17 7.81 11.35
CA LEU A 3 -3.27 8.79 11.20
C LEU A 3 -3.39 9.33 9.77
N LEU A 4 -2.26 9.49 9.06
CA LEU A 4 -2.26 9.92 7.67
C LEU A 4 -2.81 8.81 6.74
N ALA A 5 -2.47 7.55 7.04
CA ALA A 5 -3.03 6.40 6.31
C ALA A 5 -4.55 6.32 6.48
N GLN A 6 -5.07 6.58 7.69
CA GLN A 6 -6.51 6.64 7.94
C GLN A 6 -7.18 7.80 7.19
N GLY A 7 -6.53 8.97 7.14
CA GLY A 7 -7.00 10.11 6.35
C GLY A 7 -7.05 9.79 4.84
N LEU A 8 -6.04 9.10 4.30
CA LEU A 8 -6.04 8.66 2.90
C LEU A 8 -7.23 7.74 2.58
N ILE A 9 -7.53 6.76 3.44
CA ILE A 9 -8.66 5.84 3.23
C ILE A 9 -10.00 6.59 3.29
N ARG A 10 -10.16 7.53 4.23
CA ARG A 10 -11.44 8.22 4.49
C ARG A 10 -11.70 9.37 3.51
N ASP A 11 -10.69 10.20 3.29
CA ASP A 11 -10.87 11.52 2.66
C ASP A 11 -10.58 11.50 1.15
N VAL A 12 -9.77 10.54 0.67
CA VAL A 12 -9.37 10.40 -0.76
C VAL A 12 -9.35 8.92 -1.19
N PRO A 13 -10.51 8.23 -1.19
CA PRO A 13 -10.58 6.80 -1.45
C PRO A 13 -10.15 6.41 -2.88
N ASP A 14 -10.29 7.31 -3.85
CA ASP A 14 -9.89 7.07 -5.25
C ASP A 14 -8.36 7.01 -5.38
N GLU A 15 -7.63 7.94 -4.74
CA GLU A 15 -6.17 7.90 -4.64
C GLU A 15 -5.70 6.69 -3.83
N PHE A 16 -6.41 6.32 -2.76
CA PHE A 16 -6.08 5.13 -1.97
C PHE A 16 -6.16 3.85 -2.83
N ALA A 17 -7.11 3.77 -3.75
CA ALA A 17 -7.29 2.61 -4.61
C ALA A 17 -6.08 2.31 -5.51
N ILE A 18 -5.24 3.28 -5.83
CA ILE A 18 -4.02 3.08 -6.64
C ILE A 18 -3.00 2.23 -5.89
N TYR A 19 -2.96 2.28 -4.56
CA TYR A 19 -1.97 1.56 -3.75
C TYR A 19 -2.13 0.04 -3.76
N LYS A 20 -3.30 -0.46 -4.17
CA LYS A 20 -3.56 -1.90 -4.35
C LYS A 20 -3.11 -2.42 -5.72
N GLU A 21 -2.73 -1.53 -6.65
CA GLU A 21 -2.22 -1.94 -7.96
C GLU A 21 -0.87 -2.65 -7.80
N LYS A 22 -0.79 -3.86 -8.35
CA LYS A 22 0.40 -4.72 -8.23
C LYS A 22 1.51 -4.33 -9.20
N SER A 23 1.15 -3.69 -10.31
CA SER A 23 2.08 -3.29 -11.36
C SER A 23 1.56 -2.05 -12.09
N PHE A 24 2.47 -1.15 -12.42
CA PHE A 24 2.20 0.03 -13.24
C PHE A 24 3.26 0.14 -14.32
N THR A 25 2.85 0.45 -15.56
CA THR A 25 3.78 0.64 -16.68
C THR A 25 3.92 2.12 -16.99
N TYR A 26 5.15 2.63 -16.85
CA TYR A 26 5.48 4.00 -17.21
C TYR A 26 6.57 3.99 -18.28
N ASN A 27 6.34 4.70 -19.39
CA ASN A 27 7.30 4.84 -20.47
C ASN A 27 7.88 3.49 -20.97
N GLY A 28 7.01 2.48 -21.09
CA GLY A 28 7.37 1.13 -21.53
C GLY A 28 8.04 0.24 -20.47
N ILE A 29 8.29 0.75 -19.26
CA ILE A 29 8.90 -0.01 -18.17
C ILE A 29 7.82 -0.37 -17.14
N THR A 30 7.57 -1.67 -16.99
CA THR A 30 6.67 -2.19 -15.95
C THR A 30 7.38 -2.21 -14.61
N GLN A 31 6.80 -1.50 -13.64
CA GLN A 31 7.28 -1.43 -12.27
C GLN A 31 6.26 -2.12 -11.36
N TYR A 32 6.75 -3.03 -10.51
CA TYR A 32 5.92 -3.72 -9.54
C TYR A 32 5.87 -2.94 -8.23
N ASN A 33 4.74 -3.04 -7.55
CA ASN A 33 4.56 -2.46 -6.23
C ASN A 33 5.57 -3.08 -5.25
N ARG A 34 6.22 -2.26 -4.43
CA ARG A 34 7.24 -2.75 -3.49
C ARG A 34 6.63 -3.35 -2.22
N ASN A 35 5.32 -3.25 -2.03
CA ASN A 35 4.62 -3.87 -0.91
C ASN A 35 4.38 -5.37 -1.19
N SER A 36 5.31 -6.23 -0.78
CA SER A 36 5.24 -7.68 -0.98
C SER A 36 3.98 -8.32 -0.38
N LEU A 37 3.37 -7.69 0.62
CA LEU A 37 2.16 -8.18 1.27
C LEU A 37 0.93 -8.16 0.34
N LEU A 38 0.94 -7.41 -0.76
CA LEU A 38 -0.12 -7.47 -1.79
C LEU A 38 -0.19 -8.81 -2.53
N TRP A 39 0.87 -9.62 -2.43
CA TRP A 39 0.92 -10.97 -3.01
C TRP A 39 0.63 -12.07 -1.99
N ASP A 40 0.49 -11.73 -0.71
CA ASP A 40 0.11 -12.68 0.31
C ASP A 40 -1.36 -13.09 0.11
N LYS A 41 -1.61 -14.40 0.04
CA LYS A 41 -2.96 -14.95 -0.16
C LYS A 41 -3.70 -15.17 1.17
N SER A 42 -2.99 -15.11 2.29
CA SER A 42 -3.55 -15.27 3.64
C SER A 42 -4.10 -13.97 4.22
N LEU A 43 -3.71 -12.82 3.66
CA LEU A 43 -4.10 -11.50 4.13
C LEU A 43 -4.68 -10.67 2.98
N ASN A 44 -5.83 -10.03 3.19
CA ASN A 44 -6.38 -9.09 2.20
C ASN A 44 -5.76 -7.69 2.40
N VAL A 45 -4.50 -7.56 2.02
CA VAL A 45 -3.71 -6.32 2.15
C VAL A 45 -4.02 -5.41 0.96
N ASP A 46 -4.30 -4.14 1.24
CA ASP A 46 -4.74 -3.14 0.26
C ASP A 46 -3.82 -1.92 0.14
N GLY A 47 -2.76 -1.80 0.94
CA GLY A 47 -1.83 -0.66 0.89
C GLY A 47 -0.73 -0.73 1.96
N LEU A 48 0.09 0.30 2.21
CA LEU A 48 0.08 1.68 1.70
C LEU A 48 1.44 2.10 1.11
N LYS A 49 2.57 1.93 1.84
CA LYS A 49 3.89 2.31 1.31
C LYS A 49 5.05 1.67 2.09
N THR A 50 6.06 1.23 1.35
CA THR A 50 7.39 0.86 1.89
C THR A 50 8.37 2.03 1.75
N GLY A 51 9.26 2.23 2.72
CA GLY A 51 10.31 3.25 2.69
C GLY A 51 11.61 2.72 3.27
N HIS A 52 12.75 3.13 2.71
CA HIS A 52 14.06 2.82 3.26
C HIS A 52 14.94 4.07 3.14
N THR A 53 15.61 4.45 4.22
CA THR A 53 16.68 5.44 4.20
C THR A 53 17.85 4.92 5.04
N ASN A 54 19.09 5.17 4.59
CA ASN A 54 20.29 4.63 5.25
C ASN A 54 20.41 5.02 6.74
N ASN A 55 19.79 6.13 7.14
CA ASN A 55 19.84 6.64 8.51
C ASN A 55 18.67 6.17 9.39
N ALA A 56 17.55 5.72 8.79
CA ALA A 56 16.34 5.32 9.52
C ALA A 56 15.97 3.83 9.35
N GLY A 57 16.68 3.09 8.50
CA GLY A 57 16.40 1.69 8.21
C GLY A 57 15.15 1.49 7.35
N TYR A 58 14.50 0.34 7.50
CA TYR A 58 13.28 -0.02 6.75
C TYR A 58 12.02 0.42 7.51
N SER A 59 11.11 1.06 6.80
CA SER A 59 9.80 1.48 7.28
C SER A 59 8.70 0.90 6.41
N LEU A 60 7.65 0.40 7.04
CA LEU A 60 6.48 -0.17 6.37
C LEU A 60 5.20 0.42 6.98
N VAL A 61 4.32 0.90 6.13
CA VAL A 61 2.94 1.24 6.50
C VAL A 61 2.04 0.40 5.61
N SER A 62 1.30 -0.52 6.22
CA SER A 62 0.37 -1.39 5.51
C SER A 62 -0.99 -1.43 6.17
N THR A 63 -2.00 -1.66 5.34
CA THR A 63 -3.40 -1.79 5.74
C THR A 63 -3.90 -3.12 5.21
N ALA A 64 -4.77 -3.78 5.97
CA ALA A 64 -5.35 -5.05 5.62
C ALA A 64 -6.78 -5.11 6.15
N THR A 65 -7.64 -5.85 5.45
CA THR A 65 -9.00 -6.10 5.88
C THR A 65 -9.20 -7.58 6.17
N GLU A 66 -9.94 -7.91 7.23
CA GLU A 66 -10.34 -9.29 7.55
C GLU A 66 -11.82 -9.26 7.95
N GLY A 67 -12.69 -9.82 7.10
CA GLY A 67 -14.15 -9.72 7.26
C GLY A 67 -14.75 -8.37 6.80
N ARG A 68 -16.08 -8.24 6.91
CA ARG A 68 -16.79 -6.97 6.65
C ARG A 68 -16.69 -6.07 7.89
N CYS A 69 -15.81 -5.07 7.85
CA CYS A 69 -16.03 -3.87 8.64
C CYS A 69 -16.85 -2.89 7.80
N VAL A 70 -18.07 -2.64 8.27
CA VAL A 70 -18.96 -1.53 7.86
C VAL A 70 -18.29 -0.18 8.11
#